data_AF-A0A842MWZ5-F1
#
_entry.id   AF-A0A842MWZ5-F1
#
_cell.length_a   1.000
_cell.length_b   1.000
_cell.length_c   1.000
_cell.angle_alpha   90.00
_cell.angle_beta   90.00
_cell.angle_gamma   90.00
#
_symmetry.space_group_name_H-M   'P 1'
#
loop_
_entity.id
_entity.type
_entity.pdbx_description
1 polymer ?
#
loop_
_entity_poly.entity_id
_entity_poly.type
_entity_poly.pdbx_seq_one_letter_code
_entity_poly.pdbx_strand_id
1 'polypeptide(L)'
;MMLGIADHSSFKLSLKDFLDFASKLNVEAVELRLDRLELLSSTLTPKVNKGEIGKIKDLLEIYSFKWSVHAPSIGVNLASLNP
;
A
#
# COMPACT_ATOMS: atom_id res chain seq x y z
N MET A 1 14.80 -16.96 -1.76
CA MET A 1 14.80 -15.57 -2.26
C MET A 1 13.44 -15.34 -2.88
N MET A 2 12.69 -14.33 -2.45
CA MET A 2 11.35 -14.04 -2.99
C MET A 2 11.45 -12.88 -3.99
N LEU A 3 10.76 -12.99 -5.12
CA LEU A 3 10.62 -11.89 -6.08
C LEU A 3 9.29 -11.15 -5.84
N GLY A 4 9.37 -9.82 -5.78
CA GLY A 4 8.21 -8.98 -5.52
C GLY A 4 8.20 -7.70 -6.34
N ILE A 5 7.08 -7.01 -6.30
CA ILE A 5 6.89 -5.69 -6.92
C ILE A 5 6.50 -4.67 -5.86
N ALA A 6 7.11 -3.48 -5.93
CA ALA A 6 6.72 -2.36 -5.10
C ALA A 6 5.81 -1.41 -5.87
N ASP A 7 4.79 -0.90 -5.18
CA ASP A 7 3.98 0.21 -5.66
C ASP A 7 4.83 1.48 -5.77
N HIS A 8 4.51 2.35 -6.73
CA HIS A 8 5.25 3.58 -6.99
C HIS A 8 4.29 4.72 -7.32
N SER A 9 4.62 5.94 -6.90
CA SER A 9 3.77 7.13 -7.10
C SER A 9 3.52 7.50 -8.56
N SER A 10 4.33 6.98 -9.49
CA SER A 10 4.09 7.13 -10.94
C SER A 10 2.96 6.25 -11.46
N PHE A 11 2.53 5.23 -10.71
CA PHE A 11 1.40 4.39 -11.10
C PHE A 11 0.09 5.13 -10.86
N LYS A 12 -0.54 5.57 -11.96
CA LYS A 12 -1.87 6.20 -11.96
C LYS A 12 -3.00 5.15 -12.01
N LEU A 13 -2.80 4.03 -11.34
CA LEU A 13 -3.73 2.90 -11.28
C LEU A 13 -4.52 2.95 -9.97
N SER A 14 -5.71 2.35 -9.92
CA SER A 14 -6.35 2.06 -8.63
C SER A 14 -5.61 0.94 -7.89
N LEU A 15 -5.81 0.78 -6.57
CA LEU A 15 -5.14 -0.30 -5.81
C LEU A 15 -5.49 -1.65 -6.44
N LYS A 16 -6.76 -1.86 -6.76
CA LYS A 16 -7.23 -3.07 -7.42
C LYS A 16 -6.51 -3.32 -8.75
N ASP A 17 -6.40 -2.30 -9.62
CA ASP A 17 -5.75 -2.46 -10.93
C ASP A 17 -4.26 -2.81 -10.78
N PHE A 18 -3.58 -2.25 -9.77
CA PHE A 18 -2.21 -2.60 -9.45
C PHE A 18 -2.07 -4.06 -8.96
N LEU A 19 -2.96 -4.52 -8.08
CA LEU A 19 -2.95 -5.91 -7.59
C LEU A 19 -3.31 -6.89 -8.71
N ASP A 20 -4.25 -6.54 -9.59
CA ASP A 20 -4.60 -7.29 -10.79
C ASP A 20 -3.42 -7.37 -11.77
N PHE A 21 -2.63 -6.30 -11.89
CA PHE A 21 -1.39 -6.32 -12.67
C PHE A 21 -0.32 -7.21 -12.01
N ALA A 22 -0.10 -7.06 -10.70
CA ALA A 22 0.88 -7.86 -9.95
C ALA A 22 0.57 -9.36 -10.03
N SER A 23 -0.70 -9.75 -9.93
CA SER A 23 -1.12 -11.15 -10.04
C SER A 23 -0.77 -11.77 -11.40
N LYS A 24 -0.77 -10.99 -12.49
CA LYS A 24 -0.37 -11.44 -13.83
C LYS A 24 1.14 -11.62 -14.00
N LEU A 25 1.94 -10.98 -13.14
CA LEU A 25 3.39 -11.09 -13.17
C LEU A 25 3.92 -12.33 -12.43
N ASN A 26 3.06 -13.12 -11.78
CA ASN A 26 3.45 -14.27 -10.95
C ASN A 26 4.49 -13.93 -9.88
N VAL A 27 4.40 -12.75 -9.28
CA VAL A 27 5.27 -12.35 -8.16
C VAL A 27 4.83 -13.00 -6.85
N GLU A 28 5.77 -13.21 -5.93
CA GLU A 28 5.51 -13.81 -4.62
C GLU A 28 5.12 -12.78 -3.56
N ALA A 29 5.48 -11.50 -3.78
CA ALA A 29 5.22 -10.42 -2.85
C ALA A 29 4.86 -9.09 -3.53
N VAL A 30 4.06 -8.31 -2.82
CA VAL A 30 3.72 -6.93 -3.15
C VAL A 30 4.07 -6.03 -1.97
N GLU A 31 4.75 -4.92 -2.24
CA GLU A 31 5.00 -3.86 -1.26
C GLU A 31 4.15 -2.63 -1.59
N LEU A 32 3.33 -2.18 -0.64
CA LEU A 32 2.44 -1.04 -0.80
C LEU A 32 2.98 0.18 -0.04
N ARG A 33 3.08 1.33 -0.70
CA ARG A 33 3.50 2.57 -0.04
C ARG A 33 2.30 3.21 0.65
N LEU A 34 2.42 3.52 1.95
CA LEU A 34 1.37 4.23 2.67
C LEU A 34 1.08 5.62 2.11
N ASP A 35 2.03 6.22 1.38
CA ASP A 35 1.86 7.48 0.66
C ASP A 35 0.78 7.42 -0.45
N ARG A 36 0.26 6.25 -0.81
CA ARG A 36 -0.83 6.10 -1.78
C ARG A 36 -2.13 6.71 -1.22
N LEU A 37 -2.81 7.54 -2.01
CA LEU A 37 -4.04 8.24 -1.57
C LEU A 37 -5.09 7.31 -0.95
N GLU A 38 -5.36 6.17 -1.58
CA GLU A 38 -6.34 5.16 -1.10
C GLU A 38 -5.97 4.61 0.30
N LEU A 39 -4.66 4.51 0.60
CA LEU A 39 -4.14 4.03 1.87
C LEU A 39 -3.99 5.17 2.89
N LEU A 40 -3.66 6.40 2.46
CA LEU A 40 -3.63 7.58 3.32
C LEU A 40 -5.03 7.91 3.86
N SER A 41 -6.06 7.88 3.00
CA SER A 41 -7.43 8.22 3.41
C SER A 41 -8.00 7.28 4.47
N SER A 42 -7.56 6.01 4.44
CA SER A 42 -8.00 4.98 5.39
C SER A 42 -7.21 4.99 6.71
N THR A 43 -5.98 5.52 6.73
CA THR A 43 -5.06 5.45 7.88
C THR A 43 -4.82 6.77 8.62
N LEU A 44 -4.92 7.92 7.96
CA LEU A 44 -4.53 9.23 8.55
C LEU A 44 -5.71 10.16 8.89
N THR A 45 -6.96 9.74 8.69
CA THR A 45 -8.11 10.54 9.13
C THR A 45 -8.29 10.44 10.66
N PRO A 46 -8.61 11.55 11.38
CA PRO A 46 -8.76 11.55 12.84
C PRO A 46 -9.78 10.53 13.39
N LYS A 47 -10.70 10.10 12.52
CA LYS A 47 -11.50 8.89 12.70
C LYS A 47 -10.98 7.86 11.72
N VAL A 48 -9.97 7.11 12.12
CA VAL A 48 -9.54 5.91 11.39
C VAL A 48 -10.79 5.10 11.10
N ASN A 49 -11.20 5.07 9.84
CA ASN A 49 -12.38 4.33 9.45
C ASN A 49 -11.98 2.86 9.39
N LYS A 50 -12.11 2.18 10.53
CA LYS A 50 -11.82 0.74 10.68
C LYS A 50 -12.49 -0.09 9.58
N GLY A 51 -13.63 0.36 9.05
CA GLY A 51 -14.30 -0.28 7.92
C GLY A 51 -13.52 -0.20 6.61
N GLU A 52 -12.87 0.93 6.32
CA GLU A 52 -12.06 1.08 5.09
C GLU A 52 -10.75 0.29 5.17
N ILE A 53 -10.11 0.24 6.34
CA ILE A 53 -8.94 -0.64 6.55
C ILE A 53 -9.35 -2.11 6.39
N GLY A 54 -10.52 -2.51 6.91
CA GLY A 54 -11.08 -3.83 6.72
C GLY A 54 -11.24 -4.17 5.24
N LYS A 55 -11.88 -3.29 4.46
CA LYS A 55 -12.04 -3.48 3.00
C LYS A 55 -10.73 -3.63 2.25
N ILE A 56 -9.70 -2.86 2.61
CA ILE A 56 -8.37 -2.98 1.98
C ILE A 56 -7.75 -4.33 2.34
N LYS A 57 -7.85 -4.75 3.60
CA LYS A 57 -7.36 -6.06 4.02
C LYS A 57 -8.09 -7.18 3.28
N ASP A 58 -9.41 -7.14 3.24
CA ASP A 58 -10.24 -8.11 2.54
C ASP A 58 -9.87 -8.17 1.04
N LEU A 59 -9.61 -7.02 0.41
CA LEU A 59 -9.12 -6.95 -0.96
C LEU A 59 -7.76 -7.63 -1.13
N LEU A 60 -6.80 -7.40 -0.22
CA LEU A 60 -5.48 -8.01 -0.29
C LEU A 60 -5.52 -9.52 -0.09
N GLU A 61 -6.44 -10.03 0.74
CA GLU A 61 -6.62 -11.46 1.00
C GLU A 61 -7.19 -12.24 -0.21
N ILE A 62 -7.74 -11.55 -1.23
CA ILE A 62 -8.19 -12.19 -2.48
C ILE A 62 -7.00 -12.74 -3.29
N TYR A 63 -5.82 -12.12 -3.15
CA TYR A 63 -4.66 -12.45 -3.96
C TYR A 63 -3.69 -13.39 -3.22
N SER A 64 -2.95 -14.21 -3.98
CA SER A 64 -2.07 -15.25 -3.43
C SER A 64 -0.66 -14.77 -3.06
N PHE A 65 -0.32 -13.49 -3.28
CA PHE A 65 0.97 -12.94 -2.90
C PHE A 65 1.00 -12.54 -1.42
N LYS A 66 2.20 -12.53 -0.84
CA LYS A 66 2.43 -11.86 0.46
C LYS A 66 2.37 -10.36 0.25
N TRP A 67 1.82 -9.62 1.20
CA TRP A 67 1.81 -8.16 1.14
C TRP A 67 2.60 -7.57 2.31
N SER A 68 3.24 -6.45 2.06
CA SER A 68 3.95 -5.64 3.05
C SER A 68 3.69 -4.17 2.78
N VAL A 69 4.05 -3.33 3.75
CA VAL A 69 3.74 -1.91 3.71
C VAL A 69 5.01 -1.11 3.95
N HIS A 70 5.30 -0.19 3.04
CA HIS A 70 6.35 0.80 3.19
C HIS A 70 5.80 2.02 3.92
N ALA A 71 6.50 2.45 4.96
CA ALA A 71 6.16 3.62 5.77
C ALA A 71 6.02 4.89 4.90
N PRO A 72 5.16 5.85 5.30
CA PRO A 72 5.05 7.10 4.56
C PRO A 72 6.38 7.87 4.62
N SER A 73 6.70 8.52 3.52
CA SER A 73 7.96 9.24 3.32
C SER A 73 7.74 10.69 2.87
N ILE A 74 6.56 11.00 2.33
CA ILE A 74 6.26 12.36 1.86
C ILE A 74 5.95 13.25 3.07
N GLY A 75 6.76 14.28 3.27
CA GLY A 75 6.59 15.24 4.37
C GLY A 75 6.90 14.68 5.76
N VAL A 76 7.44 13.46 5.85
CA VAL A 76 7.85 12.83 7.11
C VAL A 76 9.38 12.75 7.14
N ASN A 77 9.98 13.39 8.12
CA ASN A 77 11.42 13.28 8.38
C ASN A 77 11.66 12.97 9.85
N LEU A 78 11.86 11.69 10.17
CA LEU A 78 12.15 11.25 11.54
C LEU A 78 13.53 11.71 12.05
N ALA A 79 14.41 12.13 11.15
CA ALA A 79 15.69 12.74 11.47
C ALA A 79 15.63 14.28 11.48
N SER A 80 14.43 14.87 11.40
CA SER A 80 14.25 16.31 11.47
C SER A 80 14.68 16.83 12.84
N LEU A 81 15.44 17.92 12.86
CA LEU A 81 15.71 18.69 14.08
C LEU A 81 14.54 19.61 14.45
N ASN A 82 13.59 19.81 13.53
CA ASN A 82 12.35 20.53 13.79
C ASN A 82 11.35 19.55 14.43
N PRO A 83 10.97 19.77 15.71
CA PRO A 83 9.97 18.97 16.41
C PRO A 83 8.55 19.19 15.87
#